data_AF-A0A3D0NWY6-F1
#
_entry.id   AF-A0A3D0NWY6-F1
#
_cell.length_a   1.000
_cell.length_b   1.000
_cell.length_c   1.000
_cell.angle_alpha   90.00
_cell.angle_beta   90.00
_cell.angle_gamma   90.00
#
_symmetry.space_group_name_H-M   'P 1'
#
loop_
_entity.id
_entity.type
_entity.pdbx_description
1 polymer ?
#
loop_
_entity_poly.entity_id
_entity_poly.type
_entity_poly.pdbx_seq_one_letter_code
_entity_poly.pdbx_strand_id
1 'polypeptide(L)'
;MNDQTAKNKKRTGLIIVLALIIVACLVTTAVLLLSPKEEDKPVKEPAKGVVGRISDNWDPEVSNPSQDGESSGSKRGTQIPGYSSASMNEGDMSLKLRIGNPPDNHVGFIAVLKLKDGTILYESPLLNPGQGLEEVPLTQTLKKGTYEAVVEYRCILLEDGKTPLNTAESGFTLYVY
;
A
#
# COMPACT_ATOMS: atom_id res chain seq x y z
N MET A 1 73.01 -18.41 7.65
CA MET A 1 72.45 -17.14 8.15
C MET A 1 71.07 -16.85 7.50
N ASN A 2 70.09 -17.77 7.58
CA ASN A 2 68.83 -17.65 6.82
C ASN A 2 67.53 -17.86 7.64
N ASP A 3 67.59 -18.27 8.91
CA ASP A 3 66.37 -18.64 9.68
C ASP A 3 65.71 -17.45 10.40
N GLN A 4 66.49 -16.43 10.81
CA GLN A 4 65.93 -15.24 11.48
C GLN A 4 65.16 -14.34 10.51
N THR A 5 65.63 -14.17 9.28
CA THR A 5 65.01 -13.33 8.25
C THR A 5 63.64 -13.88 7.82
N ALA A 6 63.50 -15.20 7.77
CA ALA A 6 62.24 -15.88 7.42
C ALA A 6 61.19 -15.77 8.55
N LYS A 7 61.60 -15.88 9.83
CA LYS A 7 60.72 -15.71 10.99
C LYS A 7 60.18 -14.29 11.09
N ASN A 8 61.01 -13.27 10.84
CA ASN A 8 60.57 -11.88 10.87
C ASN A 8 59.60 -11.56 9.74
N LYS A 9 59.84 -12.05 8.50
CA LYS A 9 58.91 -11.87 7.37
C LYS A 9 57.53 -12.51 7.62
N LYS A 10 57.49 -13.68 8.27
CA LYS A 10 56.24 -14.36 8.67
C LYS A 10 55.50 -13.61 9.78
N ARG A 11 56.21 -13.05 10.77
CA ARG A 11 55.62 -12.25 11.85
C ARG A 11 55.08 -10.90 11.34
N THR A 12 55.81 -10.22 10.45
CA THR A 12 55.33 -8.97 9.83
C THR A 12 54.13 -9.21 8.92
N GLY A 13 54.14 -10.29 8.13
CA GLY A 13 52.99 -10.68 7.32
C GLY A 13 51.74 -10.99 8.17
N LEU A 14 51.91 -11.67 9.30
CA LEU A 14 50.82 -11.98 10.22
C LEU A 14 50.24 -10.72 10.90
N ILE A 15 51.09 -9.74 11.26
CA ILE A 15 50.65 -8.45 11.82
C ILE A 15 49.86 -7.63 10.79
N ILE A 16 50.28 -7.63 9.52
CA ILE A 16 49.57 -6.91 8.45
C ILE A 16 48.19 -7.52 8.19
N VAL A 17 48.08 -8.85 8.18
CA VAL A 17 46.78 -9.55 8.03
C VAL A 17 45.86 -9.25 9.22
N LEU A 18 46.37 -9.26 10.45
CA LEU A 18 45.60 -8.92 11.64
C LEU A 18 45.12 -7.46 11.63
N ALA A 19 45.97 -6.52 11.20
CA ALA A 19 45.61 -5.12 11.03
C ALA A 19 44.51 -4.93 9.97
N LEU A 20 44.59 -5.63 8.84
CA LEU A 20 43.57 -5.59 7.78
C LEU A 20 42.22 -6.16 8.25
N ILE A 21 42.23 -7.23 9.05
CA ILE A 21 41.00 -7.81 9.63
C ILE A 21 40.38 -6.82 10.62
N ILE A 22 41.18 -6.14 11.45
CA ILE A 22 40.67 -5.15 12.41
C ILE A 22 40.03 -3.97 11.65
N VAL A 23 40.67 -3.48 10.59
CA VAL A 23 40.09 -2.41 9.75
C VAL A 23 38.81 -2.87 9.07
N ALA A 24 38.75 -4.09 8.55
CA ALA A 24 37.53 -4.65 7.95
C ALA A 24 36.39 -4.77 8.99
N CYS A 25 36.68 -5.24 10.21
CA CYS A 25 35.70 -5.32 11.30
C CYS A 25 35.21 -3.93 11.77
N LEU A 26 36.07 -2.91 11.74
CA LEU A 26 35.69 -1.53 12.06
C LEU A 26 34.79 -0.92 10.98
N VAL A 27 35.06 -1.23 9.71
CA VAL A 27 34.21 -0.79 8.60
C VAL A 27 32.85 -1.50 8.63
N THR A 28 32.79 -2.80 8.88
CA THR A 28 31.51 -3.54 8.96
C THR A 28 30.66 -3.09 10.15
N THR A 29 31.26 -2.83 11.31
CA THR A 29 30.54 -2.27 12.46
C THR A 29 30.06 -0.85 12.21
N ALA A 30 30.85 0.01 11.55
CA ALA A 30 30.41 1.35 11.16
C ALA A 30 29.25 1.32 10.17
N VAL A 31 29.27 0.43 9.16
CA VAL A 31 28.18 0.28 8.18
C VAL A 31 26.90 -0.23 8.84
N LEU A 32 26.99 -1.17 9.79
CA LEU A 32 25.81 -1.65 10.54
C LEU A 32 25.24 -0.57 11.48
N LEU A 33 26.07 0.33 12.01
CA LEU A 33 25.62 1.45 12.85
C LEU A 33 25.08 2.64 12.04
N LEU A 34 25.56 2.82 10.81
CA LEU A 34 25.09 3.88 9.89
C LEU A 34 23.94 3.43 8.98
N SER A 35 23.66 2.12 8.92
CA SER A 35 22.49 1.62 8.21
C SER A 35 21.24 2.14 8.91
N PRO A 36 20.32 2.83 8.20
CA PRO A 36 19.10 3.34 8.79
C PRO A 36 18.31 2.15 9.34
N LYS A 37 18.18 2.11 10.66
CA LYS A 37 17.29 1.18 11.35
C LYS A 37 15.87 1.58 10.95
N GLU A 38 15.14 0.71 10.27
CA GLU A 38 13.69 0.87 10.12
C GLU A 38 13.09 0.85 11.53
N GLU A 39 12.89 2.05 12.09
CA GLU A 39 12.07 2.24 13.27
C GLU A 39 10.64 1.89 12.87
N ASP A 40 10.13 0.79 13.44
CA ASP A 40 8.69 0.57 13.55
C ASP A 40 8.08 1.81 14.20
N LYS A 41 7.48 2.68 13.38
CA LYS A 41 6.87 3.90 13.87
C LYS A 41 5.70 3.49 14.77
N PRO A 42 5.63 4.01 16.01
CA PRO A 42 4.46 3.78 16.85
C PRO A 42 3.24 4.35 16.15
N VAL A 43 2.19 3.53 16.04
CA VAL A 43 0.85 3.96 15.60
C VAL A 43 0.39 5.05 16.56
N LYS A 44 0.60 6.30 16.17
CA LYS A 44 0.03 7.45 16.86
C LYS A 44 -1.47 7.45 16.57
N GLU A 45 -2.26 7.46 17.63
CA GLU A 45 -3.70 7.73 17.57
C GLU A 45 -3.96 9.00 16.73
N PRO A 46 -5.03 9.04 15.91
CA PRO A 46 -5.27 10.16 15.01
C PRO A 46 -5.48 11.47 15.76
N ALA A 47 -4.65 12.45 15.40
CA ALA A 47 -5.10 13.83 15.39
C ALA A 47 -6.24 13.97 14.36
N LYS A 48 -7.27 14.73 14.72
CA LYS A 48 -8.40 15.12 13.87
C LYS A 48 -7.85 15.80 12.60
N GLY A 49 -7.99 15.15 11.43
CA GLY A 49 -7.57 15.71 10.13
C GLY A 49 -6.58 14.89 9.29
N VAL A 50 -6.36 13.59 9.57
CA VAL A 50 -5.56 12.73 8.69
C VAL A 50 -6.43 12.22 7.55
N VAL A 51 -6.21 12.77 6.35
CA VAL A 51 -6.81 12.32 5.10
C VAL A 51 -6.26 10.93 4.73
N GLY A 52 -7.08 10.06 4.15
CA GLY A 52 -6.58 8.80 3.58
C GLY A 52 -6.33 7.66 4.58
N ARG A 53 -7.00 7.68 5.75
CA ARG A 53 -6.89 6.56 6.69
C ARG A 53 -7.72 5.38 6.22
N ILE A 54 -7.09 4.21 6.23
CA ILE A 54 -7.80 2.95 6.10
C ILE A 54 -8.46 2.66 7.44
N SER A 55 -9.73 2.30 7.39
CA SER A 55 -10.54 1.85 8.52
C SER A 55 -10.91 0.39 8.32
N ASP A 56 -11.03 -0.36 9.41
CA ASP A 56 -11.38 -1.79 9.40
C ASP A 56 -12.89 -2.06 9.54
N ASN A 57 -13.70 -0.99 9.62
CA ASN A 57 -15.16 -1.05 9.74
C ASN A 57 -15.83 -0.34 8.56
N TRP A 58 -15.23 -0.50 7.38
CA TRP A 58 -15.74 0.04 6.14
C TRP A 58 -16.93 -0.78 5.68
N ASP A 59 -18.08 -0.12 5.61
CA ASP A 59 -19.32 -0.67 5.06
C ASP A 59 -19.79 0.27 3.95
N PRO A 60 -19.92 -0.19 2.69
CA PRO A 60 -20.58 0.64 1.69
C PRO A 60 -22.02 0.82 2.20
N GLU A 61 -22.48 2.06 2.31
CA GLU A 61 -23.81 2.41 2.87
C GLU A 61 -24.97 1.99 1.93
N VAL A 62 -24.88 0.78 1.39
CA VAL A 62 -25.85 0.11 0.53
C VAL A 62 -26.87 -0.48 1.50
N SER A 63 -28.08 0.06 1.45
CA SER A 63 -29.23 -0.53 2.12
C SER A 63 -29.32 -1.97 1.67
N ASN A 64 -28.94 -2.90 2.55
CA ASN A 64 -29.07 -4.32 2.30
C ASN A 64 -30.58 -4.57 2.16
N PRO A 65 -31.14 -4.87 0.96
CA PRO A 65 -32.49 -5.38 0.95
C PRO A 65 -32.42 -6.68 1.74
N SER A 66 -33.15 -6.72 2.86
CA SER A 66 -33.21 -7.85 3.78
C SER A 66 -33.22 -9.16 2.99
N GLN A 67 -32.14 -9.94 3.10
CA GLN A 67 -32.11 -11.31 2.59
C GLN A 67 -32.75 -12.23 3.62
N ASP A 68 -34.05 -12.08 3.82
CA ASP A 68 -34.92 -13.17 4.24
C ASP A 68 -35.09 -14.07 3.01
N GLY A 69 -34.10 -14.93 2.82
CA GLY A 69 -33.99 -15.79 1.64
C GLY A 69 -33.04 -16.94 1.91
N GLU A 70 -33.45 -17.83 2.81
CA GLU A 70 -32.87 -19.16 2.98
C GLU A 70 -32.98 -19.90 1.62
N SER A 71 -31.90 -19.85 0.83
CA SER A 71 -31.80 -20.58 -0.43
C SER A 71 -30.39 -21.15 -0.59
N SER A 72 -30.29 -22.42 -0.21
CA SER A 72 -29.50 -23.47 -0.87
C SER A 72 -28.26 -23.02 -1.68
N GLY A 73 -27.08 -23.29 -1.13
CA GLY A 73 -25.89 -23.74 -1.89
C GLY A 73 -25.29 -22.85 -2.99
N SER A 74 -25.71 -21.59 -3.13
CA SER A 74 -25.21 -20.69 -4.17
C SER A 74 -23.97 -19.96 -3.69
N LYS A 75 -22.80 -20.16 -4.31
CA LYS A 75 -21.60 -19.36 -4.03
C LYS A 75 -21.91 -17.88 -4.30
N ARG A 76 -22.05 -17.06 -3.25
CA ARG A 76 -22.16 -15.60 -3.40
C ARG A 76 -20.89 -15.09 -4.09
N GLY A 77 -21.05 -14.30 -5.15
CA GLY A 77 -19.93 -13.69 -5.88
C GLY A 77 -19.30 -12.52 -5.10
N THR A 78 -18.13 -12.07 -5.53
CA THR A 78 -17.45 -10.88 -4.97
C THR A 78 -18.27 -9.61 -5.24
N GLN A 79 -18.59 -8.87 -4.19
CA GLN A 79 -19.27 -7.57 -4.26
C GLN A 79 -18.28 -6.46 -4.64
N ILE A 80 -18.63 -5.67 -5.65
CA ILE A 80 -17.85 -4.53 -6.14
C ILE A 80 -18.60 -3.24 -5.84
N PRO A 81 -18.01 -2.28 -5.11
CA PRO A 81 -18.62 -0.98 -4.88
C PRO A 81 -18.84 -0.19 -6.18
N GLY A 82 -20.01 0.43 -6.29
CA GLY A 82 -20.43 1.25 -7.43
C GLY A 82 -20.46 2.74 -7.11
N TYR A 83 -20.20 3.58 -8.10
CA TYR A 83 -20.15 5.05 -7.96
C TYR A 83 -20.91 5.74 -9.09
N SER A 84 -21.63 6.82 -8.78
CA SER A 84 -22.31 7.65 -9.78
C SER A 84 -21.50 8.90 -10.12
N SER A 85 -21.09 9.65 -9.09
CA SER A 85 -20.29 10.87 -9.25
C SER A 85 -19.54 11.24 -7.98
N ALA A 86 -18.50 12.06 -8.12
CA ALA A 86 -17.82 12.72 -7.00
C ALA A 86 -17.43 14.16 -7.38
N SER A 87 -17.09 14.97 -6.38
CA SER A 87 -16.67 16.35 -6.58
C SER A 87 -15.54 16.78 -5.65
N MET A 88 -14.69 17.68 -6.13
CA MET A 88 -13.60 18.32 -5.38
C MET A 88 -13.35 19.74 -5.92
N ASN A 89 -12.56 20.55 -5.23
CA ASN A 89 -12.11 21.84 -5.76
C ASN A 89 -10.79 21.67 -6.52
N GLU A 90 -10.53 22.56 -7.48
CA GLU A 90 -9.21 22.68 -8.08
C GLU A 90 -8.12 22.87 -7.00
N GLY A 91 -7.01 22.14 -7.13
CA GLY A 91 -5.91 22.19 -6.17
C GLY A 91 -6.06 21.28 -4.95
N ASP A 92 -7.23 20.68 -4.71
CA ASP A 92 -7.39 19.70 -3.63
C ASP A 92 -6.50 18.48 -3.88
N MET A 93 -5.87 17.98 -2.81
CA MET A 93 -5.09 16.73 -2.81
C MET A 93 -5.88 15.56 -2.21
N SER A 94 -7.18 15.71 -2.07
CA SER A 94 -8.06 14.69 -1.55
C SER A 94 -9.39 14.71 -2.25
N LEU A 95 -9.93 13.52 -2.50
CA LEU A 95 -11.27 13.32 -3.00
C LEU A 95 -12.11 12.65 -1.92
N LYS A 96 -13.24 13.27 -1.57
CA LYS A 96 -14.24 12.65 -0.69
C LYS A 96 -15.02 11.58 -1.46
N LEU A 97 -14.48 10.37 -1.45
CA LEU A 97 -15.02 9.18 -2.11
C LEU A 97 -14.71 7.96 -1.24
N ARG A 98 -15.75 7.21 -0.85
CA ARG A 98 -15.59 6.02 -0.03
C ARG A 98 -15.18 4.83 -0.90
N ILE A 99 -13.94 4.39 -0.81
CA ILE A 99 -13.43 3.21 -1.53
C ILE A 99 -13.02 2.13 -0.53
N GLY A 100 -13.39 0.88 -0.78
CA GLY A 100 -13.06 -0.21 0.15
C GLY A 100 -13.47 -1.57 -0.34
N ASN A 101 -13.23 -2.56 0.51
CA ASN A 101 -13.59 -3.95 0.29
C ASN A 101 -14.75 -4.32 1.24
N PRO A 102 -15.96 -4.62 0.71
CA PRO A 102 -17.08 -5.05 1.52
C PRO A 102 -16.72 -6.19 2.51
N PRO A 103 -17.27 -6.18 3.74
CA PRO A 103 -16.94 -7.18 4.76
C PRO A 103 -17.34 -8.62 4.37
N ASP A 104 -18.36 -8.77 3.53
CA ASP A 104 -18.86 -10.06 3.06
C ASP A 104 -18.00 -10.69 1.95
N ASN A 105 -16.99 -9.99 1.45
CA ASN A 105 -16.09 -10.52 0.43
C ASN A 105 -15.11 -11.56 1.00
N HIS A 106 -14.62 -12.44 0.12
CA HIS A 106 -13.63 -13.48 0.45
C HIS A 106 -12.32 -13.33 -0.35
N VAL A 107 -12.10 -12.15 -0.93
CA VAL A 107 -10.88 -11.76 -1.64
C VAL A 107 -10.38 -10.43 -1.08
N GLY A 108 -9.09 -10.15 -1.22
CA GLY A 108 -8.53 -8.83 -0.94
C GLY A 108 -8.63 -7.92 -2.16
N PHE A 109 -8.64 -6.60 -1.96
CA PHE A 109 -8.64 -5.63 -3.04
C PHE A 109 -7.40 -4.75 -3.05
N ILE A 110 -6.90 -4.44 -4.24
CA ILE A 110 -6.14 -3.21 -4.49
C ILE A 110 -7.04 -2.30 -5.31
N ALA A 111 -7.39 -1.13 -4.76
CA ALA A 111 -8.23 -0.14 -5.41
C ALA A 111 -7.36 0.92 -6.08
N VAL A 112 -7.54 1.09 -7.39
CA VAL A 112 -6.82 2.08 -8.19
C VAL A 112 -7.81 3.10 -8.73
N LEU A 113 -7.71 4.33 -8.24
CA LEU A 113 -8.45 5.46 -8.78
C LEU A 113 -7.67 6.06 -9.95
N LYS A 114 -8.29 6.07 -11.14
CA LYS A 114 -7.68 6.60 -12.36
C LYS A 114 -8.70 7.39 -13.19
N LEU A 115 -8.21 8.33 -13.99
CA LEU A 115 -9.00 8.94 -15.06
C LEU A 115 -9.09 7.97 -16.25
N LYS A 116 -10.10 8.15 -17.10
CA LYS A 116 -10.34 7.31 -18.29
C LYS A 116 -9.19 7.35 -19.30
N ASP A 117 -8.38 8.41 -19.29
CA ASP A 117 -7.16 8.52 -20.12
C ASP A 117 -5.97 7.69 -19.58
N GLY A 118 -6.14 7.02 -18.43
CA GLY A 118 -5.12 6.18 -17.80
C GLY A 118 -4.32 6.89 -16.69
N THR A 119 -4.56 8.18 -16.45
CA THR A 119 -3.88 8.93 -15.37
C THR A 119 -4.27 8.36 -14.00
N ILE A 120 -3.31 7.75 -13.29
CA ILE A 120 -3.51 7.20 -11.94
C ILE A 120 -3.46 8.33 -10.93
N LEU A 121 -4.52 8.45 -10.12
CA LEU A 121 -4.64 9.46 -9.07
C LEU A 121 -4.37 8.88 -7.67
N TYR A 122 -4.60 7.58 -7.49
CA TYR A 122 -4.33 6.87 -6.24
C TYR A 122 -4.29 5.35 -6.46
N GLU A 123 -3.48 4.65 -5.67
CA GLU A 123 -3.47 3.19 -5.53
C GLU A 123 -3.42 2.83 -4.04
N SER A 124 -4.34 1.98 -3.58
CA SER A 124 -4.40 1.54 -2.20
C SER A 124 -3.35 0.44 -1.91
N PRO A 125 -2.97 0.23 -0.65
CA PRO A 125 -2.43 -1.07 -0.23
C PRO A 125 -3.52 -2.15 -0.35
N LEU A 126 -3.17 -3.40 -0.04
CA LEU A 126 -4.14 -4.49 0.05
C LEU A 126 -5.20 -4.18 1.12
N LEU A 127 -6.47 -4.15 0.70
CA LEU A 127 -7.64 -3.98 1.54
C LEU A 127 -8.27 -5.35 1.79
N ASN A 128 -8.16 -5.84 3.01
CA ASN A 128 -8.89 -7.03 3.46
C ASN A 128 -10.40 -6.74 3.53
N PRO A 129 -11.27 -7.76 3.57
CA PRO A 129 -12.70 -7.56 3.78
C PRO A 129 -12.98 -6.66 4.99
N GLY A 130 -13.84 -5.66 4.80
CA GLY A 130 -14.16 -4.64 5.80
C GLY A 130 -13.18 -3.46 5.83
N GLN A 131 -12.10 -3.48 5.04
CA GLN A 131 -11.13 -2.38 4.99
C GLN A 131 -11.42 -1.37 3.89
N GLY A 132 -11.26 -0.08 4.18
CA GLY A 132 -11.41 0.98 3.18
C GLY A 132 -11.18 2.38 3.72
N LEU A 133 -11.26 3.34 2.81
CA LEU A 133 -11.06 4.77 3.03
C LEU A 133 -12.39 5.52 2.88
N GLU A 134 -12.56 6.58 3.67
CA GLU A 134 -13.67 7.55 3.49
C GLU A 134 -13.31 8.69 2.53
N GLU A 135 -12.05 9.08 2.54
CA GLU A 135 -11.46 10.11 1.69
C GLU A 135 -10.20 9.55 1.05
N VAL A 136 -10.09 9.67 -0.28
CA VAL A 136 -8.97 9.18 -1.07
C VAL A 136 -7.90 10.27 -1.14
N PRO A 137 -6.65 9.99 -0.72
CA PRO A 137 -5.55 10.92 -0.92
C PRO A 137 -5.10 10.84 -2.39
N LEU A 138 -4.88 11.99 -3.02
CA LEU A 138 -4.47 12.05 -4.42
C LEU A 138 -2.97 12.29 -4.54
N THR A 139 -2.34 11.69 -5.55
CA THR A 139 -0.92 11.88 -5.86
C THR A 139 -0.63 13.19 -6.60
N GLN A 140 -1.68 13.84 -7.13
CA GLN A 140 -1.60 15.09 -7.88
C GLN A 140 -2.91 15.87 -7.75
N THR A 141 -2.85 17.18 -8.01
CA THR A 141 -4.04 18.02 -8.13
C THR A 141 -4.64 17.90 -9.53
N LEU A 142 -5.91 18.28 -9.65
CA LEU A 142 -6.62 18.36 -10.93
C LEU A 142 -6.99 19.80 -11.24
N LYS A 143 -6.99 20.13 -12.53
CA LYS A 143 -7.50 21.42 -13.01
C LYS A 143 -9.02 21.43 -12.98
N LYS A 144 -9.62 22.61 -12.95
CA LYS A 144 -11.07 22.76 -13.12
C LYS A 144 -11.56 22.06 -14.39
N GLY A 145 -12.61 21.25 -14.27
CA GLY A 145 -13.14 20.46 -15.38
C GLY A 145 -14.10 19.35 -14.97
N THR A 146 -14.57 18.59 -15.97
CA THR A 146 -15.35 17.38 -15.77
C THR A 146 -14.58 16.21 -16.36
N TYR A 147 -14.40 15.17 -15.55
CA TYR A 147 -13.60 14.01 -15.88
C TYR A 147 -14.43 12.74 -15.81
N GLU A 148 -14.17 11.81 -16.72
CA GLU A 148 -14.59 10.41 -16.58
C GLU A 148 -13.52 9.69 -15.76
N ALA A 149 -13.89 9.17 -14.60
CA ALA A 149 -13.00 8.49 -13.68
C ALA A 149 -13.48 7.05 -13.42
N VAL A 150 -12.56 6.21 -12.97
CA VAL A 150 -12.78 4.79 -12.70
C VAL A 150 -12.08 4.42 -11.41
N VAL A 151 -12.77 3.65 -10.56
CA VAL A 151 -12.12 2.84 -9.53
C VAL A 151 -11.98 1.42 -10.07
N GLU A 152 -10.74 1.00 -10.34
CA GLU A 152 -10.41 -0.37 -10.69
C GLU A 152 -10.11 -1.16 -9.40
N TYR A 153 -10.85 -2.22 -9.17
CA TYR A 153 -10.62 -3.19 -8.11
C TYR A 153 -9.87 -4.38 -8.67
N ARG A 154 -8.63 -4.58 -8.22
CA ARG A 154 -7.85 -5.79 -8.47
C ARG A 154 -8.11 -6.77 -7.34
N CYS A 155 -8.71 -7.91 -7.65
CA CYS A 155 -8.96 -8.97 -6.68
C CYS A 155 -7.67 -9.77 -6.44
N ILE A 156 -7.34 -9.94 -5.17
CA ILE A 156 -6.15 -10.64 -4.69
C ILE A 156 -6.59 -11.81 -3.81
N LEU A 157 -5.93 -12.96 -3.97
CA LEU A 157 -6.13 -14.10 -3.08
C LEU A 157 -5.70 -13.75 -1.65
N LEU A 158 -6.56 -13.97 -0.66
CA LEU A 158 -6.26 -13.62 0.73
C LEU A 158 -5.18 -14.50 1.35
N GLU A 159 -5.09 -15.77 0.96
CA GLU A 159 -4.17 -16.76 1.56
C GLU A 159 -2.71 -16.32 1.49
N ASP A 160 -2.30 -15.73 0.36
CA ASP A 160 -0.93 -15.25 0.15
C ASP A 160 -0.82 -13.72 0.04
N GLY A 161 -1.96 -13.03 -0.05
CA GLY A 161 -2.06 -11.57 -0.17
C GLY A 161 -1.40 -11.01 -1.42
N LYS A 162 -1.11 -11.84 -2.44
CA LYS A 162 -0.28 -11.47 -3.59
C LYS A 162 -0.78 -12.01 -4.92
N THR A 163 -1.45 -13.16 -4.94
CA THR A 163 -1.89 -13.78 -6.20
C THR A 163 -3.05 -13.00 -6.80
N PRO A 164 -2.90 -12.42 -8.00
CA PRO A 164 -4.00 -11.74 -8.67
C PRO A 164 -5.02 -12.75 -9.18
N LEU A 165 -6.31 -12.40 -9.07
CA LEU A 165 -7.42 -13.19 -9.55
C LEU A 165 -8.01 -12.53 -10.81
N ASN A 166 -8.97 -11.63 -10.62
CA ASN A 166 -9.62 -10.85 -11.68
C ASN A 166 -9.65 -9.36 -11.32
N THR A 167 -10.14 -8.55 -12.25
CA THR A 167 -10.38 -7.12 -12.03
C THR A 167 -11.84 -6.77 -12.28
N ALA A 168 -12.29 -5.68 -11.67
CA ALA A 168 -13.58 -5.05 -11.93
C ALA A 168 -13.42 -3.53 -11.93
N GLU A 169 -14.21 -2.83 -12.73
CA GLU A 169 -14.16 -1.37 -12.83
C GLU A 169 -15.51 -0.77 -12.47
N SER A 170 -15.50 0.29 -11.65
CA SER A 170 -16.66 1.16 -11.44
C SER A 170 -16.36 2.56 -11.95
N GLY A 171 -16.96 2.92 -13.09
CA GLY A 171 -16.86 4.26 -13.67
C GLY A 171 -17.79 5.27 -13.01
N PHE A 172 -17.38 6.54 -12.98
CA PHE A 172 -18.17 7.66 -12.44
C PHE A 172 -17.71 9.01 -13.02
N THR A 173 -18.54 10.04 -12.89
CA THR A 173 -18.19 11.41 -13.28
C THR A 173 -17.55 12.17 -12.11
N LEU A 174 -16.37 12.74 -12.32
CA LEU A 174 -15.66 13.58 -11.36
C LEU A 174 -15.75 15.06 -11.77
N TYR A 175 -16.35 15.88 -10.92
CA TYR A 175 -16.44 17.32 -11.09
C TYR A 175 -15.34 18.03 -10.29
N VAL A 176 -14.53 18.87 -10.96
CA VAL A 176 -13.51 19.71 -10.33
C VAL A 176 -13.90 21.17 -10.55
N TYR A 177 -14.19 21.87 -9.45
CA TYR A 177 -14.71 23.24 -9.47
C TYR A 177 -13.63 24.31 -9.36
#